data_AF-A0A8J3YWU0-F1
#
_entry.id   AF-A0A8J3YWU0-F1
#
_cell.length_a   1.000
_cell.length_b   1.000
_cell.length_c   1.000
_cell.angle_alpha   90.00
_cell.angle_beta   90.00
_cell.angle_gamma   90.00
#
_symmetry.space_group_name_H-M   'P 1'
#
loop_
_entity.id
_entity.type
_entity.pdbx_description
1 polymer ?
#
loop_
_entity_poly.entity_id
_entity_poly.type
_entity_poly.pdbx_seq_one_letter_code
_entity_poly.pdbx_strand_id
1 'polypeptide(L)'
;MEADMTGQLEQLTSDVVALTKERDAGKALGDFFVKLVLHHPEEATFAASGEDSSLRQALAVLLQRAQRGGTMRKDIGVDDLLLLAVGAVAAVGHAGEDESARRRTVTVFRDGLKGRRLSRGR
;
A
#
# COMPACT_ATOMS: atom_id res chain seq x y z
N MET A 1 23.81 3.89 9.02
CA MET A 1 22.75 3.73 8.01
C MET A 1 21.60 2.90 8.56
N GLU A 2 21.82 1.83 9.35
CA GLU A 2 20.74 1.05 10.00
C GLU A 2 19.80 1.85 10.92
N ALA A 3 20.32 2.78 11.74
CA ALA A 3 19.51 3.49 12.74
C ALA A 3 18.41 4.40 12.13
N ASP A 4 18.59 4.87 10.90
CA ASP A 4 17.60 5.74 10.23
C ASP A 4 16.44 4.91 9.66
N MET A 5 16.75 3.76 9.04
CA MET A 5 15.75 2.84 8.49
C MET A 5 14.82 2.28 9.58
N THR A 6 15.36 1.91 10.74
CA THR A 6 14.53 1.44 11.87
C THR A 6 13.52 2.51 12.30
N GLY A 7 13.96 3.78 12.43
CA GLY A 7 13.06 4.89 12.79
C GLY A 7 12.00 5.17 11.73
N GLN A 8 12.36 5.06 10.44
CA GLN A 8 11.42 5.23 9.33
C GLN A 8 10.35 4.13 9.32
N LEU A 9 10.72 2.88 9.61
CA LEU A 9 9.78 1.75 9.68
C LEU A 9 8.86 1.83 10.91
N GLU A 10 9.39 2.25 12.05
CA GLU A 10 8.57 2.51 13.25
C GLU A 10 7.55 3.62 12.97
N GLN A 11 7.97 4.69 12.31
CA GLN A 11 7.06 5.76 11.91
C GLN A 11 6.03 5.28 10.88
N LEU A 12 6.44 4.49 9.89
CA LEU A 12 5.55 3.91 8.89
C LEU A 12 4.50 2.98 9.54
N THR A 13 4.93 2.18 10.51
CA THR A 13 4.03 1.32 11.30
C THR A 13 3.04 2.16 12.10
N SER A 14 3.52 3.23 12.76
CA SER A 14 2.67 4.17 13.51
C SER A 14 1.63 4.84 12.60
N ASP A 15 2.04 5.27 11.40
CA ASP A 15 1.15 5.83 10.38
C ASP A 15 0.05 4.82 10.01
N VAL A 16 0.41 3.56 9.70
CA VAL A 16 -0.58 2.52 9.37
C VAL A 16 -1.52 2.25 10.54
N VAL A 17 -1.00 2.17 11.77
CA VAL A 17 -1.81 2.00 12.98
C VAL A 17 -2.81 3.14 13.13
N ALA A 18 -2.40 4.39 12.88
CA ALA A 18 -3.31 5.53 12.88
C ALA A 18 -4.40 5.39 11.82
N LEU A 19 -4.04 4.97 10.60
CA LEU A 19 -4.98 4.75 9.50
C LEU A 19 -6.03 3.67 9.79
N THR A 20 -5.75 2.70 10.68
CA THR A 20 -6.76 1.71 11.11
C THR A 20 -7.98 2.34 11.79
N LYS A 21 -7.85 3.57 12.32
CA LYS A 21 -8.92 4.30 12.99
C LYS A 21 -9.78 5.09 12.01
N GLU A 22 -9.34 5.27 10.77
CA GLU A 22 -10.07 6.02 9.75
C GLU A 22 -11.42 5.37 9.43
N ARG A 23 -12.41 6.24 9.14
CA ARG A 23 -13.76 5.82 8.78
C ARG A 23 -13.78 5.14 7.41
N ASP A 24 -13.03 5.67 6.46
CA ASP A 24 -12.87 5.08 5.13
C ASP A 24 -11.52 4.36 5.04
N ALA A 25 -11.51 3.12 5.55
CA ALA A 25 -10.32 2.26 5.51
C ALA A 25 -9.83 1.97 4.08
N GLY A 26 -10.73 1.98 3.09
CA GLY A 26 -10.37 1.76 1.68
C GLY A 26 -9.58 2.91 1.12
N LYS A 27 -10.09 4.13 1.30
CA LYS A 27 -9.39 5.34 0.90
C LYS A 27 -8.06 5.47 1.64
N ALA A 28 -8.06 5.24 2.96
CA ALA A 28 -6.86 5.28 3.78
C ALA A 28 -5.77 4.32 3.28
N LEU A 29 -6.13 3.07 2.99
CA LEU A 29 -5.19 2.09 2.45
C LEU A 29 -4.70 2.43 1.04
N GLY A 30 -5.59 2.91 0.16
CA GLY A 30 -5.23 3.31 -1.19
C GLY A 30 -4.28 4.52 -1.21
N ASP A 31 -4.52 5.49 -0.34
CA ASP A 31 -3.66 6.66 -0.18
C ASP A 31 -2.31 6.27 0.43
N PHE A 32 -2.30 5.37 1.41
CA PHE A 32 -1.08 4.80 1.97
C PHE A 32 -0.24 4.08 0.90
N PHE A 33 -0.87 3.24 0.06
CA PHE A 33 -0.17 2.55 -1.01
C PHE A 33 0.53 3.54 -1.97
N VAL A 34 -0.15 4.62 -2.35
CA VAL A 34 0.46 5.66 -3.20
C VAL A 34 1.62 6.36 -2.47
N LYS A 35 1.45 6.71 -1.19
CA LYS A 35 2.49 7.34 -0.37
C LYS A 35 3.72 6.43 -0.28
N LEU A 36 3.50 5.15 0.03
CA LEU A 36 4.55 4.14 0.14
C LEU A 36 5.37 4.06 -1.15
N VAL A 37 4.70 3.94 -2.30
CA VAL A 37 5.38 3.80 -3.60
C VAL A 37 6.14 5.06 -4.03
N LEU A 38 5.58 6.26 -3.81
CA LEU A 38 6.17 7.49 -4.32
C LEU A 38 7.21 8.13 -3.39
N HIS A 39 7.08 7.90 -2.08
CA HIS A 39 7.87 8.60 -1.07
C HIS A 39 8.71 7.68 -0.18
N HIS A 40 8.43 6.37 -0.16
CA HIS A 40 9.09 5.40 0.70
C HIS A 40 9.49 4.11 -0.05
N PRO A 41 10.23 4.21 -1.17
CA PRO A 41 10.53 3.06 -2.02
C PRO A 41 11.44 2.02 -1.35
N GLU A 42 12.32 2.45 -0.44
CA GLU A 42 13.22 1.57 0.30
C GLU A 42 12.43 0.79 1.36
N GLU A 43 11.56 1.48 2.11
CA GLU A 43 10.71 0.90 3.13
C GLU A 43 9.66 -0.04 2.51
N ALA A 44 9.18 0.24 1.29
CA ALA A 44 8.33 -0.69 0.54
C ALA A 44 9.04 -2.03 0.27
N THR A 45 10.31 -1.95 -0.14
CA THR A 45 11.16 -3.11 -0.42
C THR A 45 11.49 -3.88 0.85
N PHE A 46 11.81 -3.17 1.93
CA PHE A 46 12.07 -3.77 3.24
C PHE A 46 10.80 -4.43 3.82
N ALA A 47 9.66 -3.75 3.81
CA ALA A 47 8.40 -4.32 4.30
C ALA A 47 8.04 -5.64 3.60
N ALA A 48 8.30 -5.70 2.28
CA ALA A 48 8.07 -6.90 1.48
C ALA A 48 8.99 -8.07 1.85
N SER A 49 10.19 -7.83 2.41
CA SER A 49 11.11 -8.91 2.85
C SER A 49 10.51 -9.78 3.95
N GLY A 50 9.63 -9.20 4.77
CA GLY A 50 8.94 -9.92 5.84
C GLY A 50 9.54 -9.78 7.23
N GLU A 51 10.57 -8.95 7.38
CA GLU A 51 11.28 -8.77 8.65
C GLU A 51 10.46 -7.97 9.69
N ASP A 52 9.62 -7.03 9.24
CA ASP A 52 8.76 -6.24 10.15
C ASP A 52 7.36 -6.86 10.33
N SER A 53 7.23 -7.64 11.41
CA SER A 53 5.95 -8.26 11.78
C SER A 53 4.90 -7.26 12.28
N SER A 54 5.30 -6.11 12.82
CA SER A 54 4.37 -5.11 13.38
C SER A 54 3.67 -4.34 12.27
N LEU A 55 4.44 -3.87 11.28
CA LEU A 55 3.90 -3.23 10.08
C LEU A 55 2.92 -4.16 9.36
N ARG A 56 3.29 -5.43 9.21
CA ARG A 56 2.46 -6.45 8.55
C ARG A 56 1.14 -6.69 9.28
N GLN A 57 1.16 -6.77 10.60
CA GLN A 57 -0.05 -6.91 11.40
C GLN A 57 -0.96 -5.69 11.26
N ALA A 58 -0.40 -4.48 11.33
CA ALA A 58 -1.15 -3.25 11.15
C ALA A 58 -1.80 -3.16 9.74
N LEU A 59 -1.04 -3.53 8.70
CA LEU A 59 -1.55 -3.62 7.32
C LEU A 59 -2.64 -4.68 7.18
N ALA A 60 -2.50 -5.83 7.82
CA ALA A 60 -3.53 -6.88 7.80
C ALA A 60 -4.86 -6.37 8.36
N VAL A 61 -4.82 -5.65 9.49
CA VAL A 61 -6.02 -5.03 10.09
C VAL A 61 -6.64 -4.01 9.15
N LEU A 62 -5.83 -3.10 8.58
CA LEU A 62 -6.31 -2.07 7.67
C LEU A 62 -6.93 -2.66 6.39
N LEU A 63 -6.25 -3.64 5.78
CA LEU A 63 -6.71 -4.36 4.60
C LEU A 63 -8.03 -5.10 4.89
N GLN A 64 -8.11 -5.81 6.01
CA GLN A 64 -9.33 -6.52 6.38
C GLN A 64 -10.51 -5.56 6.56
N ARG A 65 -10.30 -4.39 7.18
CA ARG A 65 -11.33 -3.36 7.30
C ARG A 65 -11.77 -2.83 5.94
N ALA A 66 -10.83 -2.51 5.05
CA ALA A 66 -11.14 -2.05 3.70
C ALA A 66 -11.91 -3.11 2.89
N GLN A 67 -11.51 -4.37 2.96
CA GLN A 67 -12.18 -5.49 2.31
C GLN A 67 -13.59 -5.75 2.86
N ARG A 68 -13.79 -5.63 4.17
CA ARG A 68 -15.13 -5.70 4.81
C ARG A 68 -16.04 -4.57 4.32
N GLY A 69 -15.48 -3.37 4.12
CA GLY A 69 -16.18 -2.23 3.50
C GLY A 69 -16.43 -2.37 2.00
N GLY A 70 -15.86 -3.39 1.35
CA GLY A 70 -16.02 -3.64 -0.09
C GLY A 70 -15.25 -2.69 -1.00
N THR A 71 -14.38 -1.85 -0.45
CA THR A 71 -13.59 -0.87 -1.20
C THR A 71 -12.32 -1.49 -1.79
N MET A 72 -11.83 -2.58 -1.20
CA MET A 72 -10.68 -3.34 -1.66
C MET A 72 -11.08 -4.77 -2.08
N ARG A 73 -10.36 -5.32 -3.07
CA ARG A 73 -10.57 -6.69 -3.55
C ARG A 73 -10.24 -7.71 -2.45
N LYS A 74 -11.03 -8.78 -2.36
CA LYS A 74 -10.98 -9.76 -1.25
C LYS A 74 -10.02 -10.92 -1.49
N ASP A 75 -9.48 -11.03 -2.69
CA ASP A 75 -8.61 -12.10 -3.17
C ASP A 75 -7.11 -11.76 -3.02
N ILE A 76 -6.76 -10.74 -2.23
CA ILE A 76 -5.37 -10.36 -1.94
C ILE A 76 -5.12 -10.34 -0.43
N GLY A 77 -3.90 -10.71 -0.04
CA GLY A 77 -3.35 -10.57 1.30
C GLY A 77 -2.36 -9.40 1.42
N VAL A 78 -1.73 -9.29 2.59
CA VAL A 78 -0.68 -8.29 2.85
C VAL A 78 0.57 -8.56 2.00
N ASP A 79 0.93 -9.83 1.78
CA ASP A 79 2.06 -10.20 0.93
C ASP A 79 1.85 -9.72 -0.52
N ASP A 80 0.67 -9.97 -1.08
CA ASP A 80 0.33 -9.49 -2.43
C ASP A 80 0.38 -7.96 -2.51
N LEU A 81 -0.14 -7.28 -1.48
CA LEU A 81 -0.13 -5.82 -1.41
C LEU A 81 1.30 -5.26 -1.42
N LEU A 82 2.21 -5.84 -0.62
CA LEU A 82 3.59 -5.41 -0.52
C LEU A 82 4.39 -5.76 -1.79
N LEU A 83 4.18 -6.94 -2.38
CA LEU A 83 4.78 -7.30 -3.66
C LEU A 83 4.33 -6.37 -4.80
N LEU A 84 3.04 -5.99 -4.80
CA LEU A 84 2.53 -4.99 -5.74
C LEU A 84 3.14 -3.61 -5.50
N ALA A 85 3.41 -3.23 -4.25
CA ALA A 85 4.11 -1.97 -3.95
C ALA A 85 5.54 -2.00 -4.50
N VAL A 86 6.28 -3.09 -4.32
CA VAL A 86 7.63 -3.26 -4.90
C VAL A 86 7.60 -3.17 -6.42
N GLY A 87 6.67 -3.86 -7.07
CA GLY A 87 6.49 -3.77 -8.53
C GLY A 87 6.14 -2.35 -9.00
N ALA A 88 5.30 -1.64 -8.25
CA ALA A 88 4.94 -0.26 -8.54
C ALA A 88 6.12 0.70 -8.35
N VAL A 89 6.96 0.50 -7.32
CA VAL A 89 8.21 1.25 -7.11
C VAL A 89 9.13 1.10 -8.32
N ALA A 90 9.35 -0.13 -8.78
CA ALA A 90 10.18 -0.39 -9.97
C ALA A 90 9.60 0.27 -11.23
N ALA A 91 8.28 0.13 -11.47
CA ALA A 91 7.61 0.73 -12.62
C ALA A 91 7.67 2.28 -12.60
N VAL A 92 7.49 2.88 -11.42
CA VAL A 92 7.63 4.34 -11.22
C VAL A 92 9.08 4.77 -11.46
N GLY A 93 10.07 3.99 -11.04
CA GLY A 93 11.48 4.27 -11.29
C GLY A 93 11.82 4.36 -12.78
N HIS A 94 11.19 3.52 -13.62
CA HIS A 94 11.36 3.58 -15.07
C HIS A 94 10.74 4.82 -15.75
N ALA A 95 9.83 5.53 -15.08
CA ALA A 95 9.29 6.79 -15.58
C ALA A 95 10.27 7.97 -15.41
N GLY A 96 11.38 7.80 -14.69
CA GLY A 96 12.39 8.84 -14.48
C GLY A 96 11.81 10.06 -13.77
N GLU A 97 12.11 11.26 -14.27
CA GLU A 97 11.70 12.54 -13.68
C GLU A 97 10.28 13.00 -14.11
N ASP A 98 9.58 12.27 -14.99
CA ASP A 98 8.22 12.61 -15.39
C ASP A 98 7.23 12.31 -14.25
N GLU A 99 7.04 13.30 -13.38
CA GLU A 99 6.13 13.23 -12.25
C GLU A 99 4.68 12.90 -12.65
N SER A 100 4.27 13.33 -13.85
CA SER A 100 2.93 13.02 -14.37
C SER A 100 2.81 11.54 -14.73
N ALA A 101 3.83 10.98 -15.39
CA ALA A 101 3.91 9.55 -15.67
C ALA A 101 3.99 8.72 -14.38
N ARG A 102 4.84 9.09 -13.42
CA ARG A 102 4.93 8.44 -12.09
C ARG A 102 3.58 8.35 -11.40
N ARG A 103 2.85 9.48 -11.32
CA ARG A 103 1.52 9.56 -10.71
C ARG A 103 0.47 8.72 -11.44
N ARG A 104 0.47 8.72 -12.77
CA ARG A 104 -0.44 7.87 -13.57
C ARG A 104 -0.13 6.39 -13.32
N THR A 105 1.14 6.00 -13.34
CA THR A 105 1.57 4.62 -13.12
C THR A 105 1.10 4.10 -11.76
N VAL A 106 1.42 4.79 -10.66
CA VAL A 106 0.99 4.33 -9.32
C VAL A 106 -0.53 4.33 -9.16
N THR A 107 -1.23 5.25 -9.84
CA THR A 107 -2.70 5.30 -9.84
C THR A 107 -3.30 4.03 -10.45
N VAL A 108 -2.72 3.49 -11.54
CA VAL A 108 -3.17 2.23 -12.14
C VAL A 108 -3.03 1.07 -11.15
N PHE A 109 -1.89 0.96 -10.46
CA PHE A 109 -1.69 -0.07 -9.43
C PHE A 109 -2.71 0.07 -8.29
N ARG A 110 -2.87 1.28 -7.73
CA ARG A 110 -3.86 1.55 -6.68
C ARG A 110 -5.28 1.19 -7.13
N ASP A 111 -5.66 1.57 -8.35
CA ASP A 111 -7.00 1.30 -8.87
C ASP A 111 -7.23 -0.21 -9.09
N GLY A 112 -6.19 -0.98 -9.41
CA GLY A 112 -6.21 -2.44 -9.47
C GLY A 112 -6.44 -3.15 -8.12
N LEU A 113 -6.23 -2.46 -6.99
CA LEU A 113 -6.53 -2.96 -5.65
C LEU A 113 -8.01 -2.81 -5.28
N LYS A 114 -8.74 -1.93 -5.96
CA LYS A 114 -10.14 -1.64 -5.65
C LYS A 114 -11.00 -2.89 -5.82
N GLY A 115 -11.99 -3.03 -4.94
CA GLY A 115 -12.96 -4.12 -5.02
C GLY A 115 -13.67 -4.12 -6.37
N ARG A 116 -13.80 -5.30 -7.00
CA ARG A 116 -14.67 -5.43 -8.18
C ARG A 116 -16.10 -5.13 -7.75
N ARG A 117 -16.70 -4.06 -8.33
CA ARG A 117 -18.15 -3.98 -8.39
C ARG A 117 -18.60 -5.21 -9.18
N LEU A 118 -19.20 -6.18 -8.51
CA LEU A 118 -19.99 -7.19 -9.22
C LEU A 118 -21.00 -6.38 -10.03
N SER A 119 -20.85 -6.38 -11.37
CA SER A 119 -21.95 -5.96 -12.21
C SER A 119 -23.08 -6.89 -11.84
N ARG A 120 -24.09 -6.39 -11.13
CA ARG A 120 -25.35 -7.11 -11.00
C ARG A 120 -25.78 -7.37 -12.44
N GLY A 121 -25.68 -8.62 -12.87
CA GLY A 121 -26.14 -9.06 -14.18
C GLY A 121 -27.56 -8.54 -14.35
N ARG A 122 -27.79 -7.88 -15.48
CA ARG A 122 -29.14 -7.75 -16.03
C ARG A 122 -29.59 -9.12 -16.51
#